data_AF-A0A8B8P6C5-F1
#
_entry.id   AF-A0A8B8P6C5-F1
#
_cell.length_a   1.000
_cell.length_b   1.000
_cell.length_c   1.000
_cell.angle_alpha   90.00
_cell.angle_beta   90.00
_cell.angle_gamma   90.00
#
_symmetry.space_group_name_H-M   'P 1'
#
loop_
_entity.id
_entity.type
_entity.pdbx_description
1 polymer ?
#
loop_
_entity_poly.entity_id
_entity_poly.type
_entity_poly.pdbx_seq_one_letter_code
_entity_poly.pdbx_strand_id
1 'polypeptide(L)'
;MPATTEYQGSSFLGRISIRRNQVVSMDGHHEQELEDLDLFQRNIADRFSELLSARPPTDGGDGGGDSSSSAASADAPFLSVAWLRKLLDVFLCCEAEFKAFLIMGRERDPSVIAKPPLDRLLPELLDRAVKALDVCNAVMHGVDAVRHCQKLSEIAVAALEQQPIGEGQARRAKKALGSMLALLAAEDKDSSGHKSTERTWSFGRRGGSAVTNKDRSAAAQFRTLTWGVSKNWSASKQIQAMSANLVVPRGAEASGLALPVYIMGAITVFVMSALVAAIPCQERSGLAMHLQVPKQFGWAQPMTALAEKIGEEWKRKEKRGMAGLMEELQRMERLGQALAEFADPFQYPAEGERAEEAAARAAELAETCRRMEEGLVPLQMQIREVFHRIVRSRSEVLDVLDQAGKLSAPTL
;
A
#
# COMPACT_ATOMS: atom_id res chain seq x y z
N MET A 1 -25.53 68.35 56.44
CA MET A 1 -24.22 68.79 55.91
C MET A 1 -23.12 68.08 56.69
N PRO A 2 -22.35 67.12 56.11
CA PRO A 2 -22.61 66.34 54.88
C PRO A 2 -23.80 65.35 55.12
N ALA A 3 -23.94 64.09 54.68
CA ALA A 3 -23.08 63.14 53.94
C ALA A 3 -23.93 62.06 53.21
N THR A 4 -23.23 61.17 52.52
CA THR A 4 -23.68 59.97 51.78
C THR A 4 -23.02 58.73 52.41
N THR A 5 -23.48 57.48 52.27
CA THR A 5 -24.21 56.76 51.19
C THR A 5 -25.26 55.80 51.83
N GLU A 6 -26.36 55.34 51.22
CA GLU A 6 -26.58 54.69 49.90
C GLU A 6 -25.85 53.32 49.76
N TYR A 7 -26.46 52.20 49.33
CA TYR A 7 -27.74 51.92 48.66
C TYR A 7 -28.41 50.64 49.26
N GLN A 8 -29.63 50.31 48.77
CA GLN A 8 -30.48 49.10 48.91
C GLN A 8 -29.87 47.79 49.52
N GLY A 9 -30.60 46.90 50.21
CA GLY A 9 -31.96 46.42 49.94
C GLY A 9 -31.95 45.32 48.84
N SER A 10 -32.64 44.19 48.91
CA SER A 10 -33.54 43.62 49.93
C SER A 10 -33.77 42.12 49.65
N SER A 11 -34.47 41.41 50.54
CA SER A 11 -35.26 40.20 50.25
C SER A 11 -34.56 39.00 49.58
N PHE A 12 -33.98 38.13 50.40
CA PHE A 12 -33.89 36.70 50.09
C PHE A 12 -35.30 36.11 49.84
N LEU A 13 -35.38 35.02 49.06
CA LEU A 13 -36.57 34.18 48.84
C LEU A 13 -37.78 34.88 48.17
N GLY A 14 -37.69 35.21 46.87
CA GLY A 14 -38.76 35.98 46.22
C GLY A 14 -39.00 35.86 44.70
N ARG A 15 -38.49 34.84 43.98
CA ARG A 15 -38.94 34.55 42.57
C ARG A 15 -38.48 33.19 42.03
N ILE A 16 -39.31 32.16 42.21
CA ILE A 16 -39.29 30.98 41.34
C ILE A 16 -40.11 31.33 40.10
N SER A 17 -39.46 31.50 38.93
CA SER A 17 -40.18 31.74 37.67
C SER A 17 -39.41 31.26 36.44
N ILE A 18 -39.68 30.01 36.06
CA ILE A 18 -39.79 29.50 34.67
C ILE A 18 -38.96 30.25 33.61
N ARG A 19 -37.72 29.79 33.41
CA ARG A 19 -37.05 29.72 32.09
C ARG A 19 -36.23 28.42 31.98
N ARG A 20 -36.90 27.27 32.18
CA ARG A 20 -36.32 25.92 32.01
C ARG A 20 -37.09 25.15 30.93
N ASN A 21 -36.87 25.53 29.67
CA ASN A 21 -37.14 24.71 28.47
C ASN A 21 -36.63 25.44 27.20
N GLN A 22 -35.34 25.33 26.91
CA GLN A 22 -34.81 25.55 25.55
C GLN A 22 -33.46 24.86 25.28
N VAL A 23 -33.07 23.86 26.09
CA VAL A 23 -31.83 23.08 25.94
C VAL A 23 -32.15 21.60 26.19
N VAL A 24 -32.75 20.95 25.19
CA VAL A 24 -33.05 19.49 25.13
C VAL A 24 -32.94 18.93 23.70
N SER A 25 -32.85 19.78 22.66
CA SER A 25 -33.01 19.38 21.25
C SER A 25 -31.71 19.33 20.43
N MET A 26 -30.54 19.38 21.07
CA MET A 26 -29.22 19.27 20.40
C MET A 26 -28.41 18.05 20.85
N ASP A 27 -28.56 17.59 22.10
CA ASP A 27 -27.69 16.54 22.67
C ASP A 27 -27.77 15.23 21.90
N GLY A 28 -28.97 14.69 21.65
CA GLY A 28 -29.14 13.41 20.95
C GLY A 28 -28.59 13.37 19.51
N HIS A 29 -28.43 14.53 18.86
CA HIS A 29 -27.76 14.61 17.56
C HIS A 29 -26.23 14.59 17.66
N HIS A 30 -25.63 14.98 18.79
CA HIS A 30 -24.19 14.80 19.05
C HIS A 30 -23.89 13.43 19.66
N GLU A 31 -24.84 12.85 20.40
CA GLU A 31 -24.78 11.47 20.89
C GLU A 31 -24.68 10.48 19.72
N GLN A 32 -25.56 10.60 18.70
CA GLN A 32 -25.48 9.80 17.47
C GLN A 32 -24.15 9.97 16.71
N GLU A 33 -23.59 11.20 16.62
CA GLU A 33 -22.29 11.43 15.96
C GLU A 33 -21.14 10.70 16.66
N LEU A 34 -21.22 10.53 17.98
CA LEU A 34 -20.24 9.79 18.78
C LEU A 34 -20.44 8.28 18.63
N GLU A 35 -21.69 7.79 18.65
CA GLU A 35 -22.00 6.38 18.38
C GLU A 35 -21.53 5.93 17.00
N ASP A 36 -21.82 6.71 15.95
CA ASP A 36 -21.39 6.45 14.58
C ASP A 36 -19.85 6.42 14.49
N LEU A 37 -19.19 7.40 15.11
CA LEU A 37 -17.73 7.52 15.12
C LEU A 37 -17.04 6.36 15.86
N ASP A 38 -17.60 5.89 16.98
CA ASP A 38 -17.10 4.73 17.71
C ASP A 38 -17.37 3.42 16.96
N LEU A 39 -18.50 3.30 16.25
CA LEU A 39 -18.77 2.18 15.34
C LEU A 39 -17.74 2.14 14.19
N PHE A 40 -17.43 3.27 13.57
CA PHE A 40 -16.40 3.38 12.53
C PHE A 40 -15.01 3.00 13.06
N GLN A 41 -14.60 3.54 14.20
CA GLN A 41 -13.34 3.20 14.86
C GLN A 41 -13.26 1.70 15.21
N ARG A 42 -14.37 1.09 15.62
CA ARG A 42 -14.48 -0.35 15.87
C ARG A 42 -14.38 -1.17 14.59
N ASN A 43 -15.13 -0.83 13.54
CA ASN A 43 -15.09 -1.52 12.26
C ASN A 43 -13.65 -1.55 11.71
N ILE A 44 -12.91 -0.44 11.82
CA ILE A 44 -11.49 -0.39 11.45
C ILE A 44 -10.66 -1.33 12.33
N ALA A 45 -10.84 -1.29 13.66
CA ALA A 45 -10.10 -2.16 14.58
C ALA A 45 -10.31 -3.65 14.28
N ASP A 46 -11.56 -4.06 14.06
CA ASP A 46 -11.95 -5.43 13.74
C ASP A 46 -11.35 -5.85 12.37
N ARG A 47 -11.51 -5.03 11.31
CA ARG A 47 -10.95 -5.26 9.97
C ARG A 47 -9.41 -5.40 9.96
N PHE A 48 -8.69 -4.53 10.65
CA PHE A 48 -7.23 -4.61 10.73
C PHE A 48 -6.73 -5.73 11.65
N SER A 49 -7.52 -6.13 12.65
CA SER A 49 -7.22 -7.33 13.46
C SER A 49 -7.35 -8.60 12.62
N GLU A 50 -8.37 -8.69 11.76
CA GLU A 50 -8.54 -9.80 10.81
C GLU A 50 -7.37 -9.92 9.81
N LEU A 51 -6.80 -8.79 9.37
CA LEU A 51 -5.58 -8.75 8.54
C LEU A 51 -4.30 -9.15 9.31
N LEU A 52 -4.23 -8.89 10.61
CA LEU A 52 -3.08 -9.18 11.47
C LEU A 52 -2.94 -10.69 11.75
N SER A 53 -4.07 -11.37 11.92
CA SER A 53 -4.18 -12.82 12.15
C SER A 53 -3.65 -13.69 10.99
N ALA A 54 -3.35 -13.09 9.83
CA ALA A 54 -2.82 -13.80 8.66
C ALA A 54 -1.54 -14.60 8.96
N ARG A 55 -1.58 -15.89 8.58
CA ARG A 55 -0.54 -16.90 8.77
C ARG A 55 0.84 -16.39 8.34
N PRO A 56 1.93 -16.64 9.09
CA PRO A 56 3.28 -16.26 8.66
C PRO A 56 3.63 -16.90 7.30
N PRO A 57 4.53 -16.26 6.50
CA PRO A 57 5.00 -16.86 5.26
C PRO A 57 5.76 -18.16 5.56
N THR A 58 5.53 -19.19 4.75
CA THR A 58 6.25 -20.46 4.89
C THR A 58 7.63 -20.37 4.27
N ASP A 59 8.66 -20.14 5.10
CA ASP A 59 9.97 -20.70 4.81
C ASP A 59 9.81 -22.25 4.81
N GLY A 60 10.21 -22.90 3.71
CA GLY A 60 9.66 -24.21 3.33
C GLY A 60 10.18 -25.40 4.15
N GLY A 61 9.33 -26.42 4.31
CA GLY A 61 9.74 -27.70 4.90
C GLY A 61 8.74 -28.43 5.79
N ASP A 62 7.47 -28.57 5.40
CA ASP A 62 6.70 -29.77 5.76
C ASP A 62 5.59 -30.06 4.73
N GLY A 63 5.20 -31.34 4.60
CA GLY A 63 4.36 -31.85 3.52
C GLY A 63 3.24 -32.77 4.01
N GLY A 64 2.13 -32.17 4.48
CA GLY A 64 0.90 -32.89 4.83
C GLY A 64 -0.17 -31.94 5.39
N GLY A 65 -1.44 -32.16 5.06
CA GLY A 65 -2.55 -31.31 5.54
C GLY A 65 -3.70 -31.10 4.55
N ASP A 66 -4.44 -32.17 4.28
CA ASP A 66 -5.87 -32.23 3.92
C ASP A 66 -6.46 -31.21 2.92
N SER A 67 -6.66 -31.69 1.70
CA SER A 67 -7.60 -31.10 0.73
C SER A 67 -9.06 -31.23 1.23
N SER A 68 -9.57 -30.20 1.91
CA SER A 68 -10.99 -30.07 2.25
C SER A 68 -11.57 -28.73 1.77
N SER A 69 -12.72 -28.77 1.10
CA SER A 69 -13.28 -27.65 0.37
C SER A 69 -14.16 -26.75 1.25
N SER A 70 -13.58 -25.65 1.75
CA SER A 70 -14.35 -24.53 2.32
C SER A 70 -13.74 -23.17 1.96
N ALA A 71 -14.54 -22.11 2.03
CA ALA A 71 -14.30 -20.85 1.32
C ALA A 71 -13.07 -20.04 1.78
N ALA A 72 -12.02 -20.07 0.96
CA ALA A 72 -11.33 -18.92 0.34
C ALA A 72 -10.84 -17.67 1.16
N SER A 73 -11.08 -17.53 2.47
CA SER A 73 -10.82 -16.25 3.18
C SER A 73 -10.13 -16.34 4.55
N ALA A 74 -9.88 -17.55 5.08
CA ALA A 74 -9.32 -17.76 6.42
C ALA A 74 -7.79 -17.49 6.50
N ASP A 75 -6.96 -18.34 5.89
CA ASP A 75 -5.51 -18.42 6.16
C ASP A 75 -4.62 -18.09 4.95
N ALA A 76 -4.85 -16.93 4.32
CA ALA A 76 -3.92 -16.39 3.34
C ALA A 76 -2.56 -16.08 4.00
N PRO A 77 -1.40 -16.49 3.41
CA PRO A 77 -0.10 -16.13 3.94
C PRO A 77 0.09 -14.62 3.99
N PHE A 78 0.72 -14.11 5.04
CA PHE A 78 1.02 -12.70 5.21
C PHE A 78 1.85 -12.16 4.02
N LEU A 79 1.42 -11.03 3.46
CA LEU A 79 1.96 -10.41 2.24
C LEU A 79 1.87 -11.28 0.96
N SER A 80 1.09 -12.36 0.93
CA SER A 80 0.67 -13.00 -0.33
C SER A 80 -0.18 -12.04 -1.19
N VAL A 81 -0.35 -12.36 -2.47
CA VAL A 81 -1.31 -11.65 -3.35
C VAL A 81 -2.71 -11.65 -2.74
N ALA A 82 -3.16 -12.76 -2.15
CA ALA A 82 -4.45 -12.84 -1.48
C ALA A 82 -4.55 -11.89 -0.26
N TRP A 83 -3.49 -11.78 0.54
CA TRP A 83 -3.43 -10.84 1.65
C TRP A 83 -3.45 -9.37 1.19
N LEU A 84 -2.69 -9.05 0.13
CA LEU A 84 -2.69 -7.70 -0.47
C LEU A 84 -4.07 -7.32 -0.99
N ARG A 85 -4.80 -8.26 -1.61
CA ARG A 85 -6.19 -8.05 -2.03
C ARG A 85 -7.12 -7.79 -0.84
N LYS A 86 -7.04 -8.59 0.23
CA LYS A 86 -7.81 -8.37 1.48
C LYS A 86 -7.50 -7.00 2.11
N LEU A 87 -6.26 -6.52 2.03
CA LEU A 87 -5.88 -5.16 2.47
C LEU A 87 -6.57 -4.06 1.64
N LEU A 88 -6.67 -4.24 0.31
CA LEU A 88 -7.39 -3.29 -0.55
C LEU A 88 -8.90 -3.32 -0.30
N ASP A 89 -9.49 -4.48 -0.03
CA ASP A 89 -10.90 -4.57 0.37
C ASP A 89 -11.16 -3.82 1.69
N VAL A 90 -10.29 -3.98 2.69
CA VAL A 90 -10.36 -3.20 3.95
C VAL A 90 -10.25 -1.70 3.68
N PHE A 91 -9.32 -1.25 2.82
CA PHE A 91 -9.26 0.15 2.40
C PHE A 91 -10.58 0.63 1.77
N LEU A 92 -11.13 -0.14 0.83
CA LEU A 92 -12.36 0.19 0.11
C LEU A 92 -13.60 0.20 1.02
N CYS A 93 -13.62 -0.59 2.09
CA CYS A 93 -14.64 -0.50 3.14
C CYS A 93 -14.49 0.78 3.96
N CYS A 94 -13.30 1.03 4.53
CA CYS A 94 -13.04 2.23 5.33
C CYS A 94 -13.29 3.53 4.55
N GLU A 95 -12.98 3.54 3.24
CA GLU A 95 -13.23 4.68 2.33
C GLU A 95 -14.73 4.93 2.10
N ALA A 96 -15.54 3.87 2.03
CA ALA A 96 -17.01 3.98 1.90
C ALA A 96 -17.66 4.44 3.23
N GLU A 97 -17.22 3.90 4.36
CA GLU A 97 -17.69 4.33 5.69
C GLU A 97 -17.31 5.80 5.95
N PHE A 98 -16.08 6.21 5.67
CA PHE A 98 -15.63 7.61 5.76
C PHE A 98 -16.43 8.58 4.89
N LYS A 99 -16.79 8.17 3.66
CA LYS A 99 -17.66 8.97 2.78
C LYS A 99 -19.01 9.26 3.39
N ALA A 100 -19.60 8.32 4.15
CA ALA A 100 -20.84 8.57 4.87
C ALA A 100 -20.68 9.73 5.87
N PHE A 101 -19.60 9.75 6.67
CA PHE A 101 -19.31 10.88 7.57
C PHE A 101 -19.15 12.22 6.83
N LEU A 102 -18.41 12.26 5.72
CA LEU A 102 -18.25 13.49 4.94
C LEU A 102 -19.58 13.99 4.36
N ILE A 103 -20.44 13.09 3.89
CA ILE A 103 -21.75 13.45 3.32
C ILE A 103 -22.72 13.88 4.43
N MET A 104 -22.88 13.10 5.50
CA MET A 104 -23.76 13.42 6.63
C MET A 104 -23.34 14.72 7.34
N GLY A 105 -22.04 14.95 7.53
CA GLY A 105 -21.51 16.18 8.10
C GLY A 105 -21.74 17.41 7.20
N ARG A 106 -21.61 17.26 5.88
CA ARG A 106 -21.96 18.29 4.89
C ARG A 106 -23.44 18.63 4.90
N GLU A 107 -24.32 17.63 5.00
CA GLU A 107 -25.77 17.82 5.04
C GLU A 107 -26.23 18.51 6.34
N ARG A 108 -25.50 18.32 7.44
CA ARG A 108 -25.79 18.92 8.76
C ARG A 108 -25.40 20.40 8.88
N ASP A 109 -24.16 20.77 8.54
CA ASP A 109 -23.74 22.18 8.46
C ASP A 109 -22.65 22.37 7.38
N PRO A 110 -23.01 22.83 6.17
CA PRO A 110 -22.05 23.16 5.12
C PRO A 110 -20.97 24.16 5.53
N SER A 111 -21.22 25.00 6.55
CA SER A 111 -20.26 25.99 7.03
C SER A 111 -19.19 25.41 7.97
N VAL A 112 -19.36 24.20 8.54
CA VAL A 112 -18.31 23.51 9.32
C VAL A 112 -17.05 23.26 8.49
N ILE A 113 -17.23 23.01 7.19
CA ILE A 113 -16.15 22.62 6.25
C ILE A 113 -15.18 23.78 5.98
N ALA A 114 -15.64 25.04 6.13
CA ALA A 114 -14.83 26.25 5.98
C ALA A 114 -14.20 26.74 7.31
N LYS A 115 -14.35 26.00 8.41
CA LYS A 115 -13.83 26.36 9.74
C LYS A 115 -12.62 25.48 10.12
N PRO A 116 -11.73 25.97 11.01
CA PRO A 116 -10.74 25.11 11.66
C PRO A 116 -11.40 23.90 12.35
N PRO A 117 -10.78 22.70 12.29
CA PRO A 117 -9.49 22.38 11.66
C PRO A 117 -9.62 21.88 10.19
N LEU A 118 -10.84 21.82 9.65
CA LEU A 118 -11.13 21.18 8.36
C LEU A 118 -10.62 21.98 7.16
N ASP A 119 -10.61 23.31 7.29
CA ASP A 119 -9.97 24.27 6.39
C ASP A 119 -8.53 23.88 6.01
N ARG A 120 -7.79 23.27 6.94
CA ARG A 120 -6.44 22.72 6.75
C ARG A 120 -6.44 21.23 6.43
N LEU A 121 -7.20 20.42 7.18
CA LEU A 121 -7.14 18.95 7.07
C LEU A 121 -7.63 18.43 5.71
N LEU A 122 -8.55 19.14 5.05
CA LEU A 122 -9.07 18.75 3.73
C LEU A 122 -8.09 19.03 2.58
N PRO A 123 -7.43 20.21 2.47
CA PRO A 123 -6.30 20.39 1.57
C PRO A 123 -5.18 19.35 1.75
N GLU A 124 -4.83 18.99 2.98
CA GLU A 124 -3.86 17.93 3.24
C GLU A 124 -4.36 16.54 2.81
N LEU A 125 -5.66 16.25 2.94
CA LEU A 125 -6.27 15.02 2.44
C LEU A 125 -6.24 14.96 0.90
N LEU A 126 -6.53 16.08 0.24
CA LEU A 126 -6.48 16.21 -1.23
C LEU A 126 -5.05 16.06 -1.77
N ASP A 127 -4.05 16.60 -1.07
CA ASP A 127 -2.64 16.41 -1.40
C ASP A 127 -2.18 14.95 -1.18
N ARG A 128 -2.55 14.34 -0.04
CA ARG A 128 -2.34 12.91 0.22
C ARG A 128 -3.01 12.02 -0.84
N ALA A 129 -4.20 12.39 -1.32
CA ALA A 129 -4.90 11.69 -2.39
C ALA A 129 -4.13 11.72 -3.72
N VAL A 130 -3.58 12.86 -4.12
CA VAL A 130 -2.74 12.95 -5.34
C VAL A 130 -1.50 12.06 -5.23
N LYS A 131 -0.80 12.08 -4.08
CA LYS A 131 0.36 11.20 -3.85
C LYS A 131 -0.01 9.72 -3.83
N ALA A 132 -1.19 9.36 -3.31
CA ALA A 132 -1.70 7.99 -3.35
C ALA A 132 -2.00 7.53 -4.80
N LEU A 133 -2.49 8.41 -5.68
CA LEU A 133 -2.68 8.11 -7.11
C LEU A 133 -1.34 7.88 -7.84
N ASP A 134 -0.31 8.68 -7.53
CA ASP A 134 1.06 8.46 -8.02
C ASP A 134 1.61 7.09 -7.58
N VAL A 135 1.41 6.72 -6.30
CA VAL A 135 1.82 5.40 -5.78
C VAL A 135 1.04 4.28 -6.45
N CYS A 136 -0.28 4.41 -6.64
CA CYS A 136 -1.08 3.41 -7.38
C CYS A 136 -0.55 3.18 -8.80
N ASN A 137 -0.17 4.24 -9.52
CA ASN A 137 0.44 4.12 -10.85
C ASN A 137 1.80 3.41 -10.82
N ALA A 138 2.68 3.75 -9.88
CA ALA A 138 3.98 3.11 -9.73
C ALA A 138 3.86 1.62 -9.33
N VAL A 139 2.92 1.29 -8.44
CA VAL A 139 2.61 -0.09 -8.03
C VAL A 139 2.00 -0.90 -9.17
N MET A 140 1.14 -0.30 -10.01
CA MET A 140 0.62 -0.96 -11.21
C MET A 140 1.73 -1.38 -12.18
N HIS A 141 2.70 -0.48 -12.47
CA HIS A 141 3.89 -0.82 -13.25
C HIS A 141 4.74 -1.91 -12.58
N GLY A 142 4.83 -1.88 -11.24
CA GLY A 142 5.44 -2.93 -10.45
C GLY A 142 4.81 -4.32 -10.65
N VAL A 143 3.47 -4.40 -10.68
CA VAL A 143 2.79 -5.67 -10.97
C VAL A 143 3.01 -6.12 -12.42
N ASP A 144 3.03 -5.21 -13.39
CA ASP A 144 3.37 -5.57 -14.78
C ASP A 144 4.82 -6.09 -14.90
N ALA A 145 5.77 -5.56 -14.11
CA ALA A 145 7.12 -6.08 -14.01
C ALA A 145 7.18 -7.48 -13.36
N VAL A 146 6.41 -7.73 -12.28
CA VAL A 146 6.28 -9.08 -11.70
C VAL A 146 5.71 -10.06 -12.71
N ARG A 147 4.67 -9.67 -13.48
CA ARG A 147 4.11 -10.49 -14.56
C ARG A 147 5.08 -10.73 -15.72
N HIS A 148 6.09 -9.88 -15.92
CA HIS A 148 7.17 -10.16 -16.85
C HIS A 148 8.14 -11.21 -16.29
N CYS A 149 8.50 -11.12 -15.00
CA CYS A 149 9.31 -12.11 -14.29
C CYS A 149 8.63 -13.49 -14.26
N GLN A 150 7.33 -13.54 -13.98
CA GLN A 150 6.49 -14.75 -14.07
C GLN A 150 6.68 -15.47 -15.42
N LYS A 151 6.54 -14.74 -16.54
CA LYS A 151 6.73 -15.27 -17.90
C LYS A 151 8.15 -15.76 -18.20
N LEU A 152 9.17 -15.22 -17.52
CA LEU A 152 10.54 -15.73 -17.62
C LEU A 152 10.71 -17.03 -16.82
N SER A 153 10.04 -17.17 -15.66
CA SER A 153 9.97 -18.43 -14.92
C SER A 153 9.23 -19.53 -15.69
N GLU A 154 8.09 -19.23 -16.32
CA GLU A 154 7.35 -20.15 -17.19
C GLU A 154 8.23 -20.71 -18.33
N ILE A 155 9.06 -19.87 -18.94
CA ILE A 155 10.02 -20.27 -19.99
C ILE A 155 11.13 -21.19 -19.45
N ALA A 156 11.47 -21.08 -18.16
CA ALA A 156 12.41 -21.98 -17.49
C ALA A 156 11.76 -23.31 -17.09
N VAL A 157 10.58 -23.26 -16.48
CA VAL A 157 9.74 -24.44 -16.15
C VAL A 157 9.53 -25.32 -17.39
N ALA A 158 8.97 -24.75 -18.47
CA ALA A 158 8.69 -25.47 -19.71
C ALA A 158 9.94 -25.97 -20.47
N ALA A 159 11.15 -25.61 -20.02
CA ALA A 159 12.41 -26.18 -20.48
C ALA A 159 12.91 -27.31 -19.56
N LEU A 160 12.73 -27.19 -18.25
CA LEU A 160 13.13 -28.18 -17.24
C LEU A 160 12.17 -29.40 -17.16
N GLU A 161 10.91 -29.22 -17.55
CA GLU A 161 9.93 -30.32 -17.69
C GLU A 161 10.26 -31.30 -18.83
N GLN A 162 11.15 -30.91 -19.76
CA GLN A 162 11.52 -31.74 -20.91
C GLN A 162 12.52 -32.82 -20.50
N GLN A 163 12.08 -34.09 -20.49
CA GLN A 163 12.91 -35.24 -20.12
C GLN A 163 13.39 -36.06 -21.34
N PRO A 164 14.68 -36.46 -21.39
CA PRO A 164 15.76 -36.09 -20.47
C PRO A 164 16.18 -34.62 -20.68
N ILE A 165 16.58 -33.93 -19.59
CA ILE A 165 17.04 -32.54 -19.67
C ILE A 165 18.36 -32.49 -20.45
N GLY A 166 18.29 -32.03 -21.70
CA GLY A 166 19.46 -31.80 -22.56
C GLY A 166 20.07 -30.40 -22.38
N GLU A 167 21.34 -30.25 -22.75
CA GLU A 167 22.12 -29.00 -22.60
C GLU A 167 21.39 -27.76 -23.16
N GLY A 168 20.72 -27.90 -24.32
CA GLY A 168 19.96 -26.80 -24.93
C GLY A 168 18.80 -26.29 -24.08
N GLN A 169 18.13 -27.18 -23.33
CA GLN A 169 17.02 -26.80 -22.45
C GLN A 169 17.53 -26.16 -21.15
N ALA A 170 18.58 -26.72 -20.54
CA ALA A 170 19.20 -26.12 -19.37
C ALA A 170 19.83 -24.74 -19.68
N ARG A 171 20.48 -24.57 -20.84
CA ARG A 171 20.93 -23.25 -21.34
C ARG A 171 19.77 -22.27 -21.54
N ARG A 172 18.59 -22.75 -22.00
CA ARG A 172 17.36 -21.94 -22.13
C ARG A 172 16.82 -21.52 -20.76
N ALA A 173 16.69 -22.46 -19.83
CA ALA A 173 16.25 -22.20 -18.45
C ALA A 173 17.18 -21.21 -17.74
N LYS A 174 18.50 -21.48 -17.74
CA LYS A 174 19.52 -20.58 -17.17
C LYS A 174 19.42 -19.16 -17.73
N LYS A 175 19.25 -19.02 -19.06
CA LYS A 175 19.08 -17.71 -19.69
C LYS A 175 17.79 -17.01 -19.23
N ALA A 176 16.68 -17.73 -19.09
CA ALA A 176 15.41 -17.14 -18.65
C ALA A 176 15.46 -16.71 -17.18
N LEU A 177 15.94 -17.58 -16.29
CA LEU A 177 16.15 -17.29 -14.86
C LEU A 177 17.17 -16.17 -14.65
N GLY A 178 18.32 -16.22 -15.31
CA GLY A 178 19.32 -15.15 -15.26
C GLY A 178 18.80 -13.81 -15.80
N SER A 179 17.90 -13.83 -16.79
CA SER A 179 17.20 -12.62 -17.23
C SER A 179 16.29 -12.10 -16.11
N MET A 180 15.45 -12.97 -15.51
CA MET A 180 14.54 -12.60 -14.41
C MET A 180 15.30 -12.01 -13.21
N LEU A 181 16.33 -12.69 -12.72
CA LEU A 181 17.12 -12.24 -11.58
C LEU A 181 17.81 -10.90 -11.85
N ALA A 182 18.22 -10.64 -13.09
CA ALA A 182 18.73 -9.33 -13.50
C ALA A 182 17.65 -8.23 -13.55
N LEU A 183 16.36 -8.57 -13.75
CA LEU A 183 15.24 -7.63 -13.62
C LEU A 183 14.99 -7.28 -12.15
N LEU A 184 14.93 -8.31 -11.30
CA LEU A 184 14.69 -8.19 -9.85
C LEU A 184 15.81 -7.39 -9.16
N ALA A 185 17.07 -7.69 -9.46
CA ALA A 185 18.24 -6.99 -8.91
C ALA A 185 18.49 -5.59 -9.51
N ALA A 186 17.76 -5.17 -10.55
CA ALA A 186 17.94 -3.85 -11.14
C ALA A 186 17.48 -2.71 -10.21
N GLU A 187 16.43 -2.95 -9.41
CA GLU A 187 15.80 -1.90 -8.58
C GLU A 187 16.74 -1.31 -7.53
N ASP A 188 17.53 -2.14 -6.86
CA ASP A 188 18.41 -1.68 -5.77
C ASP A 188 19.59 -0.87 -6.32
N LYS A 189 20.01 -1.10 -7.57
CA LYS A 189 21.28 -0.54 -8.11
C LYS A 189 21.21 0.93 -8.51
N ASP A 190 20.10 1.40 -9.07
CA ASP A 190 19.95 2.83 -9.43
C ASP A 190 19.88 3.74 -8.17
N SER A 191 19.69 3.17 -6.97
CA SER A 191 19.86 3.86 -5.68
C SER A 191 21.31 4.27 -5.39
N SER A 192 22.29 3.58 -5.99
CA SER A 192 23.72 3.82 -5.74
C SER A 192 24.21 5.02 -6.56
N GLY A 193 24.22 6.20 -5.94
CA GLY A 193 24.39 7.50 -6.60
C GLY A 193 25.64 7.66 -7.48
N HIS A 194 25.55 7.25 -8.74
CA HIS A 194 26.51 7.55 -9.79
C HIS A 194 26.01 8.76 -10.60
N LYS A 195 26.73 9.89 -10.49
CA LYS A 195 26.60 11.05 -11.39
C LYS A 195 27.19 10.72 -12.77
N SER A 196 26.74 9.63 -13.39
CA SER A 196 27.13 9.27 -14.75
C SER A 196 26.60 10.35 -15.69
N THR A 197 27.50 11.17 -16.21
CA THR A 197 27.16 12.29 -17.09
C THR A 197 26.98 11.76 -18.52
N GLU A 198 26.01 10.86 -18.70
CA GLU A 198 25.60 10.35 -20.02
C GLU A 198 24.85 11.45 -20.78
N ARG A 199 25.64 12.36 -21.36
CA ARG A 199 25.18 13.26 -22.42
C ARG A 199 24.66 12.39 -23.56
N THR A 200 23.37 12.52 -23.87
CA THR A 200 22.74 11.78 -24.96
C THR A 200 23.31 12.23 -26.30
N TRP A 201 24.35 11.55 -26.80
CA TRP A 201 24.90 11.78 -28.12
C TRP A 201 24.45 10.70 -29.10
N SER A 202 23.34 10.95 -29.77
CA SER A 202 22.83 10.13 -30.85
C SER A 202 23.47 10.50 -32.19
N PHE A 203 24.61 9.91 -32.56
CA PHE A 203 25.04 9.68 -33.96
C PHE A 203 26.34 8.84 -34.01
N GLY A 204 26.40 7.79 -34.86
CA GLY A 204 27.63 7.00 -35.08
C GLY A 204 27.38 5.64 -35.74
N ARG A 205 28.32 5.15 -36.58
CA ARG A 205 28.22 3.86 -37.30
C ARG A 205 29.29 2.86 -36.85
N ARG A 206 28.94 1.56 -36.92
CA ARG A 206 29.80 0.36 -37.06
C ARG A 206 31.17 0.36 -36.36
N GLY A 207 31.29 -0.45 -35.30
CA GLY A 207 32.55 -0.98 -34.76
C GLY A 207 32.28 -2.29 -34.01
N GLY A 208 33.15 -3.29 -34.11
CA GLY A 208 32.85 -4.65 -33.65
C GLY A 208 33.28 -4.96 -32.20
N SER A 209 32.32 -5.31 -31.35
CA SER A 209 32.53 -6.24 -30.22
C SER A 209 31.17 -6.84 -29.80
N ALA A 210 31.03 -8.16 -29.89
CA ALA A 210 29.72 -8.82 -29.94
C ALA A 210 29.33 -9.60 -28.65
N VAL A 211 30.14 -9.53 -27.59
CA VAL A 211 30.04 -10.46 -26.44
C VAL A 211 29.28 -9.91 -25.24
N THR A 212 29.31 -8.59 -24.98
CA THR A 212 28.81 -7.99 -23.71
C THR A 212 27.55 -7.12 -23.85
N ASN A 213 26.97 -7.00 -25.04
CA ASN A 213 25.88 -6.04 -25.29
C ASN A 213 24.46 -6.60 -25.06
N LYS A 214 24.32 -7.89 -24.72
CA LYS A 214 23.02 -8.57 -24.65
C LYS A 214 22.27 -8.28 -23.34
N ASP A 215 22.99 -8.24 -22.22
CA ASP A 215 22.40 -7.98 -20.91
C ASP A 215 21.98 -6.50 -20.77
N ARG A 216 22.73 -5.59 -21.43
CA ARG A 216 22.31 -4.20 -21.64
C ARG A 216 21.00 -4.09 -22.42
N SER A 217 20.76 -4.96 -23.40
CA SER A 217 19.49 -4.99 -24.13
C SER A 217 18.33 -5.44 -23.25
N ALA A 218 18.53 -6.45 -22.40
CA ALA A 218 17.50 -6.88 -21.44
C ALA A 218 17.20 -5.77 -20.42
N ALA A 219 18.22 -5.15 -19.83
CA ALA A 219 18.06 -4.03 -18.91
C ALA A 219 17.43 -2.78 -19.57
N ALA A 220 17.68 -2.53 -20.85
CA ALA A 220 17.06 -1.43 -21.60
C ALA A 220 15.59 -1.72 -21.97
N GLN A 221 15.26 -2.97 -22.31
CA GLN A 221 13.87 -3.41 -22.50
C GLN A 221 13.09 -3.35 -21.18
N PHE A 222 13.72 -3.71 -20.05
CA PHE A 222 13.13 -3.50 -18.73
C PHE A 222 12.91 -2.01 -18.41
N ARG A 223 13.91 -1.14 -18.62
CA ARG A 223 13.76 0.33 -18.43
C ARG A 223 12.71 0.98 -19.34
N THR A 224 12.23 0.30 -20.39
CA THR A 224 11.12 0.77 -21.25
C THR A 224 9.78 0.10 -20.97
N LEU A 225 9.73 -0.92 -20.09
CA LEU A 225 8.49 -1.56 -19.61
C LEU A 225 8.13 -1.18 -18.17
N THR A 226 9.13 -0.98 -17.31
CA THR A 226 8.96 -0.84 -15.85
C THR A 226 8.79 0.61 -15.39
N TRP A 227 9.34 1.59 -16.11
CA TRP A 227 9.41 2.99 -15.65
C TRP A 227 8.55 3.93 -16.52
N GLY A 228 7.25 3.95 -16.27
CA GLY A 228 6.34 4.99 -16.78
C GLY A 228 6.45 6.33 -16.04
N VAL A 229 7.33 6.45 -15.05
CA VAL A 229 7.45 7.58 -14.11
C VAL A 229 8.77 8.33 -14.31
N SER A 230 8.82 9.59 -13.90
CA SER A 230 10.03 10.43 -13.98
C SER A 230 11.21 9.81 -13.22
N LYS A 231 12.43 9.93 -13.79
CA LYS A 231 13.70 9.47 -13.16
C LYS A 231 14.00 10.08 -11.79
N ASN A 232 13.29 11.14 -11.40
CA ASN A 232 13.46 11.83 -10.11
C ASN A 232 12.35 11.47 -9.09
N TRP A 233 11.41 10.59 -9.45
CA TRP A 233 10.35 10.12 -8.56
C TRP A 233 10.85 9.00 -7.63
N SER A 234 10.27 8.90 -6.45
CA SER A 234 10.67 7.93 -5.42
C SER A 234 9.51 7.55 -4.54
N ALA A 235 9.25 6.25 -4.42
CA ALA A 235 8.16 5.74 -3.61
C ALA A 235 8.38 6.08 -2.11
N SER A 236 9.60 5.93 -1.59
CA SER A 236 9.88 6.27 -0.18
C SER A 236 9.70 7.75 0.12
N LYS A 237 10.11 8.65 -0.79
CA LYS A 237 9.85 10.11 -0.65
C LYS A 237 8.37 10.45 -0.72
N GLN A 238 7.59 9.80 -1.60
CA GLN A 238 6.13 10.02 -1.67
C GLN A 238 5.45 9.60 -0.37
N ILE A 239 5.75 8.39 0.14
CA ILE A 239 5.24 7.91 1.44
C ILE A 239 5.65 8.86 2.57
N GLN A 240 6.92 9.27 2.63
CA GLN A 240 7.39 10.23 3.63
C GLN A 240 6.63 11.57 3.56
N ALA A 241 6.37 12.08 2.36
CA ALA A 241 5.64 13.33 2.16
C ALA A 241 4.14 13.22 2.48
N MET A 242 3.53 12.05 2.31
CA MET A 242 2.17 11.77 2.78
C MET A 242 2.10 11.72 4.32
N SER A 243 3.12 11.14 4.96
CA SER A 243 3.23 11.05 6.43
C SER A 243 3.53 12.39 7.11
N ALA A 244 4.30 13.28 6.47
CA ALA A 244 4.89 14.46 7.08
C ALA A 244 3.87 15.43 7.73
N ASN A 245 2.67 15.53 7.16
CA ASN A 245 1.60 16.40 7.64
C ASN A 245 0.49 15.64 8.39
N LEU A 246 0.65 14.34 8.68
CA LEU A 246 -0.38 13.52 9.31
C LEU A 246 -0.48 13.79 10.83
N VAL A 247 -1.07 14.94 11.19
CA VAL A 247 -1.19 15.41 12.59
C VAL A 247 -2.49 14.94 13.23
N VAL A 248 -2.37 14.36 14.42
CA VAL A 248 -3.49 13.96 15.29
C VAL A 248 -4.28 15.19 15.76
N PRO A 249 -5.60 15.27 15.57
CA PRO A 249 -6.44 16.31 16.16
C PRO A 249 -6.46 16.24 17.70
N ARG A 250 -6.46 17.39 18.39
CA ARG A 250 -6.28 17.47 19.86
C ARG A 250 -7.20 18.53 20.49
N GLY A 251 -7.68 18.27 21.71
CA GLY A 251 -8.57 19.19 22.41
C GLY A 251 -9.93 19.27 21.73
N ALA A 252 -10.49 20.48 21.60
CA ALA A 252 -11.76 20.70 20.90
C ALA A 252 -11.72 20.18 19.44
N GLU A 253 -10.56 20.30 18.78
CA GLU A 253 -10.31 19.83 17.41
C GLU A 253 -10.50 18.30 17.23
N ALA A 254 -10.58 17.53 18.31
CA ALA A 254 -10.80 16.08 18.25
C ALA A 254 -12.29 15.68 18.07
N SER A 255 -13.21 16.64 18.06
CA SER A 255 -14.65 16.41 17.85
C SER A 255 -15.04 16.49 16.36
N GLY A 256 -16.12 15.78 16.00
CA GLY A 256 -16.66 15.78 14.63
C GLY A 256 -15.71 15.22 13.56
N LEU A 257 -15.82 15.75 12.33
CA LEU A 257 -15.20 15.20 11.12
C LEU A 257 -13.65 15.16 11.12
N ALA A 258 -13.00 15.90 12.03
CA ALA A 258 -11.54 15.98 12.07
C ALA A 258 -10.88 14.62 12.36
N LEU A 259 -11.47 13.81 13.25
CA LEU A 259 -10.95 12.48 13.57
C LEU A 259 -11.11 11.49 12.40
N PRO A 260 -12.29 11.35 11.74
CA PRO A 260 -12.42 10.60 10.48
C PRO A 260 -11.42 10.99 9.39
N VAL A 261 -11.17 12.29 9.17
CA VAL A 261 -10.19 12.77 8.17
C VAL A 261 -8.75 12.38 8.53
N TYR A 262 -8.38 12.42 9.82
CA TYR A 262 -7.10 11.90 10.30
C TYR A 262 -6.99 10.37 10.13
N ILE A 263 -8.02 9.63 10.54
CA ILE A 263 -8.12 8.17 10.42
C ILE A 263 -7.88 7.72 8.98
N MET A 264 -8.61 8.28 8.01
CA MET A 264 -8.41 7.92 6.61
C MET A 264 -7.08 8.41 6.04
N GLY A 265 -6.53 9.50 6.56
CA GLY A 265 -5.14 9.88 6.28
C GLY A 265 -4.16 8.77 6.68
N ALA A 266 -4.27 8.25 7.90
CA ALA A 266 -3.42 7.19 8.43
C ALA A 266 -3.59 5.86 7.68
N ILE A 267 -4.84 5.46 7.40
CA ILE A 267 -5.16 4.26 6.62
C ILE A 267 -4.60 4.37 5.20
N THR A 268 -4.74 5.52 4.54
CA THR A 268 -4.20 5.74 3.18
C THR A 268 -2.67 5.65 3.17
N VAL A 269 -1.98 6.26 4.14
CA VAL A 269 -0.52 6.14 4.27
C VAL A 269 -0.12 4.67 4.52
N PHE A 270 -0.80 3.97 5.43
CA PHE A 270 -0.49 2.57 5.75
C PHE A 270 -0.61 1.67 4.51
N VAL A 271 -1.73 1.73 3.79
CA VAL A 271 -2.01 0.89 2.63
C VAL A 271 -1.02 1.17 1.50
N MET A 272 -0.74 2.44 1.21
CA MET A 272 0.23 2.81 0.17
C MET A 272 1.65 2.38 0.56
N SER A 273 2.04 2.46 1.84
CA SER A 273 3.32 1.97 2.33
C SER A 273 3.45 0.44 2.19
N ALA A 274 2.40 -0.30 2.54
CA ALA A 274 2.35 -1.75 2.43
C ALA A 274 2.44 -2.24 0.97
N LEU A 275 1.74 -1.59 0.04
CA LEU A 275 1.85 -1.85 -1.40
C LEU A 275 3.28 -1.64 -1.91
N VAL A 276 3.91 -0.52 -1.54
CA VAL A 276 5.29 -0.18 -1.92
C VAL A 276 6.30 -1.16 -1.33
N ALA A 277 6.07 -1.64 -0.10
CA ALA A 277 6.92 -2.66 0.51
C ALA A 277 6.79 -4.02 -0.21
N ALA A 278 5.56 -4.45 -0.53
CA ALA A 278 5.30 -5.75 -1.14
C ALA A 278 5.74 -5.83 -2.61
N ILE A 279 5.41 -4.83 -3.41
CA ILE A 279 5.53 -4.85 -4.88
C ILE A 279 6.77 -4.05 -5.33
N PRO A 280 7.58 -4.56 -6.28
CA PRO A 280 8.74 -3.84 -6.81
C PRO A 280 8.34 -2.51 -7.45
N CYS A 281 9.00 -1.42 -7.07
CA CYS A 281 8.84 -0.11 -7.71
C CYS A 281 10.01 0.84 -7.37
N GLN A 282 10.03 2.00 -8.05
CA GLN A 282 11.17 2.92 -8.15
C GLN A 282 11.56 3.63 -6.83
N GLU A 283 12.85 3.60 -6.52
CA GLU A 283 13.53 4.28 -5.41
C GLU A 283 12.78 4.14 -4.06
N ARG A 284 12.71 2.92 -3.56
CA ARG A 284 12.13 2.52 -2.25
C ARG A 284 13.12 2.58 -1.07
N SER A 285 14.38 2.92 -1.31
CA SER A 285 15.40 3.04 -0.26
C SER A 285 14.93 4.01 0.84
N GLY A 286 15.03 3.59 2.11
CA GLY A 286 14.56 4.37 3.25
C GLY A 286 13.04 4.39 3.46
N LEU A 287 12.29 3.38 2.96
CA LEU A 287 10.85 3.25 3.20
C LEU A 287 10.53 3.17 4.70
N ALA A 288 9.94 4.24 5.24
CA ALA A 288 9.58 4.33 6.66
C ALA A 288 8.18 3.73 6.92
N MET A 289 8.13 2.45 7.30
CA MET A 289 6.88 1.80 7.73
C MET A 289 6.32 2.30 9.09
N HIS A 290 7.01 3.19 9.80
CA HIS A 290 6.59 3.65 11.13
C HIS A 290 5.59 4.80 11.06
N LEU A 291 4.31 4.48 11.28
CA LEU A 291 3.23 5.44 11.50
C LEU A 291 3.08 5.77 12.99
N GLN A 292 3.13 7.06 13.36
CA GLN A 292 2.93 7.51 14.73
C GLN A 292 1.44 7.72 15.04
N VAL A 293 0.76 6.62 15.36
CA VAL A 293 -0.66 6.63 15.77
C VAL A 293 -0.78 6.63 17.30
N PRO A 294 -1.66 7.46 17.90
CA PRO A 294 -1.91 7.44 19.34
C PRO A 294 -2.52 6.10 19.81
N LYS A 295 -1.90 5.49 20.82
CA LYS A 295 -2.34 4.23 21.44
C LYS A 295 -3.69 4.30 22.17
N GLN A 296 -4.31 5.49 22.24
CA GLN A 296 -5.61 5.73 22.86
C GLN A 296 -6.80 5.24 22.00
N PHE A 297 -6.59 5.05 20.69
CA PHE A 297 -7.64 4.60 19.77
C PHE A 297 -7.56 3.08 19.55
N GLY A 298 -8.68 2.37 19.63
CA GLY A 298 -8.71 0.90 19.51
C GLY A 298 -8.12 0.36 18.20
N TRP A 299 -8.36 1.06 17.09
CA TRP A 299 -7.82 0.70 15.77
C TRP A 299 -6.30 0.93 15.63
N ALA A 300 -5.68 1.71 16.51
CA ALA A 300 -4.25 2.02 16.43
C ALA A 300 -3.38 0.79 16.66
N GLN A 301 -3.77 -0.11 17.58
CA GLN A 301 -3.00 -1.30 17.93
C GLN A 301 -2.81 -2.26 16.73
N PRO A 302 -3.88 -2.80 16.09
CA PRO A 302 -3.70 -3.78 15.01
C PRO A 302 -2.98 -3.19 13.80
N MET A 303 -3.26 -1.92 13.44
CA MET A 303 -2.57 -1.26 12.33
C MET A 303 -1.09 -0.97 12.64
N THR A 304 -0.75 -0.63 13.89
CA THR A 304 0.66 -0.46 14.31
C THR A 304 1.39 -1.81 14.30
N ALA A 305 0.80 -2.88 14.84
CA ALA A 305 1.39 -4.21 14.83
C ALA A 305 1.62 -4.74 13.41
N LEU A 306 0.69 -4.47 12.47
CA LEU A 306 0.89 -4.74 11.05
C LEU A 306 2.04 -3.91 10.46
N ALA A 307 2.10 -2.62 10.74
CA ALA A 307 3.17 -1.73 10.26
C ALA A 307 4.56 -2.14 10.77
N GLU A 308 4.64 -2.60 12.02
CA GLU A 308 5.84 -3.17 12.62
C GLU A 308 6.21 -4.51 11.94
N LYS A 309 5.25 -5.43 11.76
CA LYS A 309 5.45 -6.74 11.07
C LYS A 309 5.97 -6.55 9.63
N ILE A 310 5.41 -5.61 8.85
CA ILE A 310 5.92 -5.25 7.51
C ILE A 310 7.31 -4.59 7.61
N GLY A 311 7.51 -3.70 8.60
CA GLY A 311 8.78 -3.01 8.82
C GLY A 311 9.93 -3.93 9.26
N GLU A 312 9.64 -5.07 9.90
CA GLU A 312 10.62 -6.13 10.14
C GLU A 312 10.94 -6.91 8.86
N GLU A 313 9.92 -7.32 8.10
CA GLU A 313 10.13 -8.01 6.82
C GLU A 313 10.91 -7.14 5.82
N TRP A 314 10.70 -5.82 5.81
CA TRP A 314 11.51 -4.89 5.03
C TRP A 314 12.99 -4.91 5.45
N LYS A 315 13.28 -4.90 6.76
CA LYS A 315 14.65 -5.05 7.28
C LYS A 315 15.25 -6.45 7.04
N ARG A 316 14.42 -7.49 6.85
CA ARG A 316 14.84 -8.82 6.40
C ARG A 316 15.14 -8.81 4.89
N LYS A 317 14.35 -8.11 4.06
CA LYS A 317 14.65 -7.85 2.63
C LYS A 317 15.97 -7.13 2.44
N GLU A 318 16.21 -6.04 3.16
CA GLU A 318 17.43 -5.22 2.99
C GLU A 318 18.73 -6.00 3.29
N LYS A 319 18.65 -7.06 4.10
CA LYS A 319 19.76 -7.99 4.36
C LYS A 319 19.87 -9.15 3.35
N ARG A 320 18.77 -9.50 2.66
CA ARG A 320 18.65 -10.64 1.74
C ARG A 320 18.75 -10.25 0.25
N GLY A 321 18.52 -8.98 -0.11
CA GLY A 321 18.58 -8.48 -1.49
C GLY A 321 17.36 -8.81 -2.37
N MET A 322 16.25 -9.25 -1.77
CA MET A 322 15.03 -9.68 -2.49
C MET A 322 14.30 -8.49 -3.15
N ALA A 323 13.68 -8.65 -4.32
CA ALA A 323 13.01 -7.54 -5.01
C ALA A 323 11.69 -7.05 -4.36
N GLY A 324 11.13 -7.74 -3.37
CA GLY A 324 9.92 -7.29 -2.68
C GLY A 324 9.55 -8.13 -1.47
N LEU A 325 8.45 -7.78 -0.80
CA LEU A 325 7.91 -8.56 0.33
C LEU A 325 6.74 -9.48 -0.05
N MET A 326 6.25 -9.44 -1.29
CA MET A 326 5.16 -10.33 -1.71
C MET A 326 5.60 -11.81 -1.72
N GLU A 327 4.85 -12.71 -1.08
CA GLU A 327 5.26 -14.11 -0.84
C GLU A 327 5.63 -14.83 -2.13
N GLU A 328 4.75 -14.79 -3.11
CA GLU A 328 4.90 -15.47 -4.40
C GLU A 328 6.13 -14.94 -5.15
N LEU A 329 6.42 -13.64 -5.05
CA LEU A 329 7.61 -13.03 -5.66
C LEU A 329 8.90 -13.48 -4.97
N GLN A 330 8.91 -13.50 -3.63
CA GLN A 330 10.07 -14.03 -2.91
C GLN A 330 10.29 -15.51 -3.19
N ARG A 331 9.23 -16.33 -3.28
CA ARG A 331 9.34 -17.75 -3.60
C ARG A 331 9.85 -17.98 -5.03
N MET A 332 9.32 -17.24 -6.00
CA MET A 332 9.80 -17.25 -7.39
C MET A 332 11.28 -16.85 -7.49
N GLU A 333 11.71 -15.81 -6.75
CA GLU A 333 13.09 -15.36 -6.72
C GLU A 333 14.04 -16.41 -6.11
N ARG A 334 13.69 -16.98 -4.94
CA ARG A 334 14.49 -18.04 -4.28
C ARG A 334 14.62 -19.29 -5.16
N LEU A 335 13.51 -19.76 -5.75
CA LEU A 335 13.50 -20.92 -6.65
C LEU A 335 14.27 -20.62 -7.94
N GLY A 336 14.18 -19.39 -8.46
CA GLY A 336 14.91 -18.95 -9.64
C GLY A 336 16.42 -18.86 -9.42
N GLN A 337 16.87 -18.39 -8.24
CA GLN A 337 18.28 -18.43 -7.83
C GLN A 337 18.79 -19.87 -7.79
N ALA A 338 18.10 -20.76 -7.07
CA ALA A 338 18.45 -22.17 -6.98
C ALA A 338 18.54 -22.85 -8.36
N LEU A 339 17.50 -22.74 -9.19
CA LEU A 339 17.47 -23.38 -10.51
C LEU A 339 18.49 -22.79 -11.49
N ALA A 340 18.92 -21.53 -11.31
CA ALA A 340 20.04 -20.96 -12.06
C ALA A 340 21.38 -21.57 -11.62
N GLU A 341 21.58 -21.83 -10.33
CA GLU A 341 22.77 -22.53 -9.80
C GLU A 341 22.83 -23.99 -10.25
N PHE A 342 21.71 -24.72 -10.34
CA PHE A 342 21.72 -26.08 -10.91
C PHE A 342 22.22 -26.11 -12.35
N ALA A 343 21.94 -25.08 -13.15
CA ALA A 343 22.24 -25.05 -14.58
C ALA A 343 23.69 -24.66 -14.94
N ASP A 344 24.58 -24.44 -13.96
CA ASP A 344 26.02 -24.18 -14.19
C ASP A 344 26.91 -25.44 -14.12
N PRO A 345 26.92 -26.24 -13.03
CA PRO A 345 27.85 -27.36 -12.84
C PRO A 345 27.31 -28.68 -13.41
N PHE A 346 26.52 -28.63 -14.47
CA PHE A 346 25.70 -29.76 -14.92
C PHE A 346 26.39 -30.58 -16.02
N GLN A 347 26.68 -31.85 -15.75
CA GLN A 347 27.05 -32.82 -16.77
C GLN A 347 25.77 -33.42 -17.36
N TYR A 348 25.74 -33.67 -18.67
CA TYR A 348 24.55 -34.16 -19.38
C TYR A 348 24.80 -35.58 -19.90
N PRO A 349 23.80 -36.50 -19.86
CA PRO A 349 22.41 -36.29 -19.43
C PRO A 349 22.23 -36.10 -17.92
N ALA A 350 21.04 -35.66 -17.53
CA ALA A 350 20.63 -35.53 -16.13
C ALA A 350 20.38 -36.91 -15.51
N GLU A 351 21.28 -37.37 -14.64
CA GLU A 351 21.18 -38.68 -13.97
C GLU A 351 21.07 -38.55 -12.44
N GLY A 352 20.24 -39.41 -11.84
CA GLY A 352 20.09 -39.56 -10.39
C GLY A 352 19.36 -38.42 -9.66
N GLU A 353 19.54 -38.42 -8.34
CA GLU A 353 18.93 -37.53 -7.33
C GLU A 353 18.92 -36.04 -7.71
N ARG A 354 19.99 -35.56 -8.38
CA ARG A 354 20.11 -34.16 -8.81
C ARG A 354 19.12 -33.77 -9.92
N ALA A 355 18.69 -34.73 -10.74
CA ALA A 355 17.66 -34.51 -11.75
C ALA A 355 16.26 -34.44 -11.12
N GLU A 356 16.01 -35.29 -10.12
CA GLU A 356 14.77 -35.34 -9.34
C GLU A 356 14.59 -34.08 -8.47
N GLU A 357 15.65 -33.62 -7.81
CA GLU A 357 15.67 -32.35 -7.07
C GLU A 357 15.39 -31.14 -7.99
N ALA A 358 16.01 -31.10 -9.17
CA ALA A 358 15.76 -30.04 -10.15
C ALA A 358 14.31 -30.07 -10.67
N ALA A 359 13.74 -31.26 -10.87
CA ALA A 359 12.34 -31.42 -11.26
C ALA A 359 11.37 -30.98 -10.15
N ALA A 360 11.64 -31.33 -8.88
CA ALA A 360 10.84 -30.90 -7.73
C ALA A 360 10.86 -29.37 -7.58
N ARG A 361 12.04 -28.75 -7.62
CA ARG A 361 12.20 -27.28 -7.57
C ARG A 361 11.54 -26.59 -8.78
N ALA A 362 11.54 -27.21 -9.96
CA ALA A 362 10.83 -26.72 -11.14
C ALA A 362 9.30 -26.82 -10.98
N ALA A 363 8.78 -27.89 -10.38
CA ALA A 363 7.35 -28.04 -10.08
C ALA A 363 6.86 -27.02 -9.04
N GLU A 364 7.67 -26.71 -8.01
CA GLU A 364 7.38 -25.61 -7.08
C GLU A 364 7.36 -24.24 -7.77
N LEU A 365 8.24 -24.03 -8.75
CA LEU A 365 8.27 -22.79 -9.54
C LEU A 365 7.04 -22.70 -10.45
N ALA A 366 6.63 -23.81 -11.07
CA ALA A 366 5.42 -23.90 -11.88
C ALA A 366 4.17 -23.54 -11.06
N GLU A 367 4.04 -24.12 -9.86
CA GLU A 367 2.95 -23.81 -8.93
C GLU A 367 2.97 -22.34 -8.48
N THR A 368 4.16 -21.79 -8.21
CA THR A 368 4.29 -20.36 -7.88
C THR A 368 3.89 -19.45 -9.05
N CYS A 369 4.15 -19.85 -10.29
CA CYS A 369 3.68 -19.14 -11.49
C CYS A 369 2.16 -19.23 -11.64
N ARG A 370 1.52 -20.39 -11.38
CA ARG A 370 0.05 -20.53 -11.40
C ARG A 370 -0.62 -19.59 -10.39
N ARG A 371 -0.17 -19.60 -9.13
CA ARG A 371 -0.69 -18.70 -8.08
C ARG A 371 -0.53 -17.22 -8.45
N MET A 372 0.55 -16.86 -9.15
CA MET A 372 0.71 -15.52 -9.73
C MET A 372 -0.27 -15.23 -10.86
N GLU A 373 -0.48 -16.14 -11.81
CA GLU A 373 -1.37 -15.89 -12.95
C GLU A 373 -2.81 -15.63 -12.50
N GLU A 374 -3.32 -16.46 -11.59
CA GLU A 374 -4.65 -16.34 -10.99
C GLU A 374 -4.79 -15.08 -10.12
N GLY A 375 -3.76 -14.73 -9.36
CA GLY A 375 -3.81 -13.65 -8.37
C GLY A 375 -3.55 -12.24 -8.93
N LEU A 376 -2.59 -12.08 -9.85
CA LEU A 376 -2.06 -10.76 -10.21
C LEU A 376 -3.02 -9.92 -11.07
N VAL A 377 -3.81 -10.55 -11.95
CA VAL A 377 -4.80 -9.84 -12.77
C VAL A 377 -5.91 -9.21 -11.91
N PRO A 378 -6.59 -9.94 -11.00
CA PRO A 378 -7.59 -9.31 -10.13
C PRO A 378 -6.97 -8.35 -9.11
N LEU A 379 -5.71 -8.55 -8.67
CA LEU A 379 -4.98 -7.53 -7.89
C LEU A 379 -4.82 -6.22 -8.69
N GLN A 380 -4.42 -6.27 -9.97
CA GLN A 380 -4.36 -5.09 -10.85
C GLN A 380 -5.73 -4.41 -11.01
N MET A 381 -6.81 -5.19 -11.15
CA MET A 381 -8.17 -4.63 -11.21
C MET A 381 -8.57 -3.90 -9.92
N GLN A 382 -8.17 -4.46 -8.76
CA GLN A 382 -8.49 -3.91 -7.45
C GLN A 382 -7.69 -2.64 -7.12
N ILE A 383 -6.41 -2.58 -7.54
CA ILE A 383 -5.60 -1.34 -7.48
C ILE A 383 -6.22 -0.24 -8.37
N ARG A 384 -6.76 -0.61 -9.55
CA ARG A 384 -7.49 0.34 -10.41
C ARG A 384 -8.81 0.81 -9.79
N GLU A 385 -9.56 -0.03 -9.09
CA GLU A 385 -10.74 0.42 -8.34
C GLU A 385 -10.36 1.38 -7.20
N VAL A 386 -9.31 1.09 -6.44
CA VAL A 386 -8.76 2.01 -5.42
C VAL A 386 -8.37 3.35 -6.03
N PHE A 387 -7.68 3.35 -7.18
CA PHE A 387 -7.36 4.57 -7.93
C PHE A 387 -8.63 5.37 -8.30
N HIS A 388 -9.63 4.73 -8.92
CA HIS A 388 -10.87 5.42 -9.30
C HIS A 388 -11.69 5.89 -8.10
N ARG A 389 -11.69 5.17 -6.98
CA ARG A 389 -12.30 5.58 -5.72
C ARG A 389 -11.66 6.85 -5.18
N ILE A 390 -10.32 6.90 -5.12
CA ILE A 390 -9.57 8.06 -4.66
C ILE A 390 -9.82 9.26 -5.59
N VAL A 391 -9.83 9.08 -6.92
CA VAL A 391 -10.20 10.15 -7.87
C VAL A 391 -11.60 10.69 -7.59
N ARG A 392 -12.60 9.80 -7.42
CA ARG A 392 -13.99 10.20 -7.16
C ARG A 392 -14.14 10.93 -5.82
N SER A 393 -13.56 10.38 -4.75
CA SER A 393 -13.53 10.97 -3.40
C SER A 393 -12.89 12.37 -3.41
N ARG A 394 -11.79 12.52 -4.16
CA ARG A 394 -11.10 13.80 -4.36
C ARG A 394 -11.97 14.82 -5.10
N SER A 395 -12.72 14.41 -6.12
CA SER A 395 -13.67 15.30 -6.81
C SER A 395 -14.81 15.74 -5.89
N GLU A 396 -15.43 14.80 -5.16
CA GLU A 396 -16.53 15.09 -4.23
C GLU A 396 -16.08 16.10 -3.14
N VAL A 397 -14.90 15.93 -2.56
CA VAL A 397 -14.34 16.89 -1.58
C VAL A 397 -14.03 18.26 -2.20
N LEU A 398 -13.58 18.31 -3.45
CA LEU A 398 -13.35 19.59 -4.16
C LEU A 398 -14.65 20.33 -4.46
N ASP A 399 -15.68 19.64 -4.95
CA ASP A 399 -16.99 20.21 -5.21
C ASP A 399 -17.62 20.78 -3.93
N VAL A 400 -17.39 20.12 -2.79
CA VAL A 400 -17.85 20.55 -1.47
C VAL A 400 -17.09 21.79 -0.96
N LEU A 401 -15.78 21.87 -1.17
CA LEU A 401 -14.98 23.06 -0.83
C LEU A 401 -15.37 24.29 -1.69
N ASP A 402 -15.63 24.09 -2.99
CA ASP A 402 -16.12 25.14 -3.89
C ASP A 402 -17.50 25.68 -3.45
N GLN A 403 -18.42 24.79 -3.05
CA GLN A 403 -19.72 25.17 -2.47
C GLN A 403 -19.56 25.95 -1.15
N ALA A 404 -18.70 25.49 -0.24
CA ALA A 404 -18.44 26.19 1.02
C ALA A 404 -17.82 27.59 0.81
N GLY A 405 -16.92 27.72 -0.17
CA GLY A 405 -16.35 29.00 -0.59
C GLY A 405 -17.41 29.96 -1.16
N LYS A 406 -18.33 29.46 -1.99
CA LYS A 406 -19.47 30.25 -2.53
C LYS A 406 -20.43 30.72 -1.44
N LEU A 407 -20.69 29.90 -0.42
CA LEU A 407 -21.53 30.26 0.73
C LEU A 407 -20.85 31.24 1.70
N SER A 408 -19.51 31.32 1.67
CA SER A 408 -18.71 32.20 2.53
C SER A 408 -18.35 33.54 1.87
N ALA A 409 -18.68 33.72 0.59
CA ALA A 409 -18.50 34.99 -0.12
C ALA A 409 -19.58 36.01 0.31
N PRO A 410 -19.21 37.25 0.67
CA PRO A 410 -20.18 38.27 1.04
C PRO A 410 -21.03 38.66 -0.19
N THR A 411 -22.36 38.53 -0.06
CA THR A 411 -23.31 39.13 -1.00
C THR A 411 -23.24 40.65 -0.88
N LEU A 412 -22.86 41.31 -1.99
CA LEU A 412 -22.87 42.77 -2.17
C LEU A 412 -24.29 43.31 -2.41
#